data_AF-A0A960XPG8-F1
#
_entry.id   AF-A0A960XPG8-F1
#
_cell.length_a   1.000
_cell.length_b   1.000
_cell.length_c   1.000
_cell.angle_alpha   90.00
_cell.angle_beta   90.00
_cell.angle_gamma   90.00
#
_symmetry.space_group_name_H-M   'P 1'
#
loop_
_entity.id
_entity.type
_entity.pdbx_description
1 polymer ?
#
loop_
_entity_poly.entity_id
_entity_poly.type
_entity_poly.pdbx_seq_one_letter_code
_entity_poly.pdbx_strand_id
1 'polypeptide(L)'
;MSERPPNPRQLEQLFQDMEDGCIDADDHRHLSQLLRSDPTIRRRFLDHMSFASALHAEAAAVVGIEGESPWQHALPRKRRDMVHAIIWAAAAVFILALGARLVEVRKPTPP
;
A
#
# COMPACT_ATOMS: atom_id res chain seq x y z
N MET A 1 -7.68 8.54 -41.18
CA MET A 1 -8.73 8.17 -40.21
C MET A 1 -8.48 9.00 -38.97
N SER A 2 -9.32 10.00 -38.68
CA SER A 2 -9.19 10.81 -37.46
C SER A 2 -9.62 9.96 -36.29
N GLU A 3 -8.64 9.37 -35.58
CA GLU A 3 -8.90 8.76 -34.28
C GLU A 3 -9.39 9.86 -33.34
N ARG A 4 -10.55 9.62 -32.72
CA ARG A 4 -11.14 10.52 -31.75
C ARG A 4 -10.13 10.68 -30.60
N PRO A 5 -9.82 11.90 -30.12
CA PRO A 5 -8.90 12.05 -29.00
C PRO A 5 -9.42 11.23 -27.81
N PRO A 6 -8.55 10.51 -27.08
CA PRO A 6 -8.96 9.69 -25.95
C PRO A 6 -9.70 10.56 -24.94
N ASN A 7 -10.81 10.05 -24.42
CA ASN A 7 -11.58 10.75 -23.39
C ASN A 7 -10.65 11.02 -22.20
N PRO A 8 -10.56 12.26 -21.69
CA PRO A 8 -9.66 12.60 -20.57
C PRO A 8 -9.79 11.65 -19.39
N ARG A 9 -11.01 11.20 -19.06
CA ARG A 9 -11.24 10.24 -17.97
C ARG A 9 -10.68 8.85 -18.24
N GLN A 10 -10.74 8.39 -19.49
CA GLN A 10 -10.19 7.08 -19.87
C GLN A 10 -8.67 7.12 -19.84
N LEU A 11 -8.08 8.23 -20.29
CA LEU A 11 -6.63 8.41 -20.24
C LEU A 11 -6.12 8.43 -18.80
N GLU A 12 -6.82 9.12 -17.91
CA GLU A 12 -6.49 9.14 -16.47
C GLU A 12 -6.57 7.74 -15.85
N GLN A 13 -7.62 6.99 -16.19
CA GLN A 13 -7.78 5.60 -15.72
C GLN A 13 -6.60 4.73 -16.16
N LEU A 14 -6.18 4.83 -17.43
CA LEU A 14 -5.01 4.10 -17.94
C LEU A 14 -3.71 4.47 -17.20
N PHE A 15 -3.55 5.73 -16.78
CA PHE A 15 -2.40 6.14 -15.99
C PHE A 15 -2.44 5.52 -14.60
N GLN A 16 -3.60 5.52 -13.96
CA GLN A 16 -3.79 4.92 -12.65
C GLN A 16 -3.60 3.39 -12.68
N ASP A 17 -4.18 2.71 -13.67
CA ASP A 17 -4.05 1.26 -13.79
C ASP A 17 -2.58 0.84 -14.03
N MET A 18 -1.82 1.68 -14.76
CA MET A 18 -0.37 1.49 -14.93
C MET A 18 0.40 1.72 -13.62
N GLU A 19 0.05 2.78 -12.87
CA GLU A 19 0.65 3.09 -11.57
C GLU A 19 0.43 1.95 -10.56
N ASP A 20 -0.80 1.44 -10.50
CA ASP A 20 -1.23 0.37 -9.60
C ASP A 20 -0.72 -1.02 -10.05
N GLY A 21 -0.15 -1.12 -11.26
CA GLY A 21 0.35 -2.36 -11.84
C GLY A 21 -0.75 -3.35 -12.23
N CYS A 22 -1.98 -2.88 -12.41
CA CYS A 22 -3.16 -3.67 -12.76
C CYS A 22 -3.60 -3.52 -14.24
N ILE A 23 -2.87 -2.72 -15.02
CA ILE A 23 -3.15 -2.54 -16.45
C ILE A 23 -3.02 -3.86 -17.23
N ASP A 24 -3.98 -4.11 -18.14
CA ASP A 24 -3.91 -5.28 -19.01
C ASP A 24 -2.96 -5.09 -20.21
N ALA A 25 -2.72 -6.17 -20.96
CA ALA A 25 -1.76 -6.16 -22.06
C ALA A 25 -2.19 -5.31 -23.28
N ASP A 26 -3.50 -5.20 -23.54
CA ASP A 26 -4.02 -4.46 -24.68
C ASP A 26 -4.08 -2.97 -24.37
N ASP A 27 -4.50 -2.61 -23.17
CA ASP A 27 -4.47 -1.25 -22.63
C ASP A 27 -3.05 -0.73 -22.46
N HIS A 28 -2.11 -1.57 -22.00
CA HIS A 28 -0.69 -1.23 -21.96
C HIS A 28 -0.15 -0.90 -23.35
N ARG A 29 -0.52 -1.68 -24.37
CA ARG A 29 -0.10 -1.45 -25.75
C ARG A 29 -0.72 -0.18 -26.32
N HIS A 30 -2.00 0.05 -26.04
CA HIS A 30 -2.71 1.25 -26.44
C HIS A 30 -2.08 2.51 -25.82
N LEU A 31 -1.87 2.51 -24.50
CA LEU A 31 -1.20 3.59 -23.79
C LEU A 31 0.22 3.82 -24.32
N SER A 32 0.99 2.75 -24.54
CA SER A 32 2.33 2.85 -25.13
C SER A 32 2.33 3.51 -26.52
N GLN A 33 1.31 3.24 -27.32
CA GLN A 33 1.15 3.86 -28.63
C GLN A 33 0.81 5.36 -28.50
N LEU A 34 -0.13 5.72 -27.60
CA LEU A 34 -0.50 7.10 -27.31
C LEU A 34 0.70 7.94 -26.82
N LEU A 35 1.51 7.38 -25.92
CA LEU A 35 2.70 8.05 -25.39
C LEU A 35 3.79 8.29 -26.45
N ARG A 36 3.85 7.44 -27.49
CA ARG A 36 4.77 7.60 -28.62
C ARG A 36 4.25 8.61 -29.62
N SER A 37 2.96 8.58 -29.94
CA SER A 37 2.36 9.41 -30.99
C SER A 37 2.08 10.85 -30.56
N ASP A 38 1.78 11.09 -29.28
CA ASP A 38 1.36 12.42 -28.79
C ASP A 38 2.28 12.94 -27.66
N PRO A 39 3.06 14.02 -27.91
CA PRO A 39 3.92 14.62 -26.89
C PRO A 39 3.16 15.27 -25.73
N THR A 40 1.93 15.73 -25.95
CA THR A 40 1.07 16.32 -24.92
C THR A 40 0.57 15.24 -23.95
N ILE A 41 0.15 14.08 -24.47
CA ILE A 41 -0.22 12.93 -23.63
C ILE A 41 0.98 12.45 -22.82
N ARG A 42 2.16 12.35 -23.45
CA ARG A 42 3.40 11.98 -22.77
C ARG A 42 3.75 12.94 -21.63
N ARG A 43 3.59 14.25 -21.84
CA ARG A 43 3.81 15.24 -20.78
C ARG A 43 2.84 15.04 -19.61
N ARG A 44 1.54 14.84 -19.90
CA ARG A 44 0.55 14.56 -18.85
C ARG A 44 0.87 13.30 -18.06
N PHE A 45 1.31 12.24 -18.73
CA PHE A 45 1.75 11.02 -18.05
C PHE A 45 2.94 11.26 -17.11
N LEU A 46 3.94 12.04 -17.56
CA LEU A 46 5.07 12.39 -16.69
C LEU A 46 4.63 13.24 -15.50
N ASP A 47 3.73 14.20 -15.71
CA ASP A 47 3.17 15.03 -14.65
C ASP A 47 2.41 14.14 -13.63
N HIS A 48 1.58 13.20 -14.10
CA HIS A 48 0.88 12.21 -13.28
C HIS A 48 1.84 11.39 -12.41
N MET A 49 2.83 10.75 -13.04
CA MET A 49 3.81 9.93 -12.32
C MET A 49 4.64 10.74 -11.32
N SER A 50 4.94 12.01 -11.63
CA SER A 50 5.66 12.89 -10.70
C SER A 50 4.81 13.21 -9.47
N PHE A 51 3.51 13.45 -9.67
CA PHE A 51 2.56 13.71 -8.60
C PHE A 51 2.34 12.47 -7.73
N ALA A 52 2.09 11.32 -8.35
CA ALA A 52 1.99 10.04 -7.67
C ALA A 52 3.23 9.74 -6.82
N SER A 53 4.43 9.89 -7.39
CA SER A 53 5.68 9.70 -6.66
C SER A 53 5.83 10.65 -5.47
N ALA A 54 5.41 11.91 -5.61
CA ALA A 54 5.45 12.87 -4.52
C ALA A 54 4.47 12.50 -3.40
N LEU A 55 3.26 12.05 -3.76
CA LEU A 55 2.25 11.60 -2.81
C LEU A 55 2.72 10.35 -2.04
N HIS A 56 3.32 9.37 -2.74
CA HIS A 56 3.89 8.18 -2.10
C HIS A 56 5.07 8.53 -1.19
N ALA A 57 5.90 9.49 -1.58
CA ALA A 57 7.00 9.98 -0.74
C ALA A 57 6.50 10.72 0.50
N GLU A 58 5.45 11.53 0.38
CA GLU A 58 4.81 12.20 1.50
C GLU A 58 4.11 11.21 2.43
N ALA A 59 3.37 10.24 1.89
CA ALA A 59 2.78 9.16 2.67
C ALA A 59 3.85 8.36 3.42
N ALA A 60 4.97 8.03 2.76
CA ALA A 60 6.11 7.39 3.40
C ALA A 60 6.77 8.29 4.46
N ALA A 61 6.82 9.61 4.25
CA ALA A 61 7.32 10.56 5.24
C ALA A 61 6.38 10.67 6.44
N VAL A 62 5.06 10.67 6.26
CA VAL A 62 4.08 10.70 7.35
C VAL A 62 4.13 9.39 8.16
N VAL A 63 4.17 8.25 7.49
CA VAL A 63 4.37 6.94 8.15
C VAL A 63 5.76 6.87 8.81
N GLY A 64 6.77 7.49 8.18
CA GLY A 64 8.11 7.67 8.74
C GLY A 64 8.15 8.65 9.92
N ILE A 65 7.22 9.59 10.05
CA ILE A 65 7.10 10.47 11.22
C ILE A 65 6.41 9.74 12.38
N GLU A 66 5.51 8.79 12.10
CA GLU A 66 4.95 7.89 13.11
C GLU A 66 5.90 6.73 13.49
N GLY A 67 6.95 6.45 12.70
CA GLY A 67 7.85 5.31 12.90
C GLY A 67 9.35 5.59 13.10
N GLU A 68 9.92 6.66 12.54
CA GLU A 68 11.38 6.81 12.39
C GLU A 68 11.84 8.28 12.45
N SER A 69 12.21 8.71 13.67
CA SER A 69 13.16 9.79 13.90
C SER A 69 14.44 9.59 13.05
N PRO A 70 15.09 10.66 12.53
CA PRO A 70 16.24 10.59 11.62
C PRO A 70 17.54 9.99 12.20
N TRP A 71 17.46 9.32 13.34
CA TRP A 71 18.55 8.62 14.03
C TRP A 71 18.50 7.09 13.87
N GLN A 72 17.66 6.53 12.98
CA GLN A 72 17.63 5.09 12.78
C GLN A 72 18.76 4.61 11.86
N HIS A 73 19.98 4.71 12.39
CA HIS A 73 21.04 3.78 12.05
C HIS A 73 20.55 2.36 12.35
N ALA A 74 20.42 1.56 11.28
CA ALA A 74 20.24 0.10 11.26
C ALA A 74 20.24 -0.57 12.64
N LEU A 75 19.07 -0.73 13.26
CA LEU A 75 18.95 -1.53 14.47
C LEU A 75 19.32 -2.98 14.13
N PRO A 76 20.31 -3.59 14.82
CA PRO A 76 20.80 -4.91 14.48
C PRO A 76 19.67 -5.94 14.62
N ARG A 77 19.50 -6.77 13.59
CA ARG A 77 18.49 -7.84 13.41
C ARG A 77 17.97 -8.50 14.71
N LYS A 78 18.85 -8.75 15.69
CA LYS A 78 18.54 -9.31 17.02
C LYS A 78 17.41 -8.59 17.79
N ARG A 79 17.25 -7.27 17.66
CA ARG A 79 16.20 -6.53 18.40
C ARG A 79 14.80 -6.75 17.81
N ARG A 80 14.71 -6.97 16.50
CA ARG A 80 13.43 -7.19 15.80
C ARG A 80 12.81 -8.53 16.17
N ASP A 81 13.63 -9.58 16.25
CA ASP A 81 13.20 -10.91 16.69
C ASP A 81 12.71 -10.91 18.14
N MET A 82 13.33 -10.10 19.01
CA MET A 82 12.91 -9.95 20.41
C MET A 82 11.56 -9.24 20.55
N VAL A 83 11.31 -8.21 19.74
CA VAL A 83 10.00 -7.52 19.71
C VAL A 83 8.90 -8.45 19.19
N HIS A 84 9.17 -9.22 18.14
CA HIS A 84 8.23 -10.24 17.67
C HIS A 84 7.96 -11.30 18.74
N ALA A 85 8.97 -11.75 19.48
CA ALA A 85 8.79 -12.69 20.59
C ALA A 85 7.88 -12.13 21.70
N ILE A 86 8.02 -10.84 22.03
CA ILE A 86 7.15 -10.16 23.02
C ILE A 86 5.71 -10.07 22.51
N ILE A 87 5.51 -9.72 21.24
CA ILE A 87 4.17 -9.65 20.62
C ILE A 87 3.50 -11.02 20.61
N TRP A 88 4.23 -12.07 20.24
CA TRP A 88 3.71 -13.44 20.26
C TRP A 88 3.39 -13.91 21.67
N ALA A 89 4.22 -13.56 22.66
CA ALA A 89 3.95 -13.87 24.07
C ALA A 89 2.69 -13.15 24.57
N ALA A 90 2.52 -11.87 24.24
CA ALA A 90 1.32 -11.10 24.59
C ALA A 90 0.05 -11.67 23.94
N ALA A 91 0.13 -12.05 22.66
CA ALA A 91 -0.97 -12.71 21.95
C ALA A 91 -1.35 -14.06 22.58
N ALA A 92 -0.37 -14.88 22.97
CA ALA A 92 -0.62 -16.15 23.64
C ALA A 92 -1.31 -15.97 25.01
N VAL A 93 -0.89 -14.99 25.80
CA VAL A 93 -1.53 -14.64 27.07
C VAL A 93 -2.96 -14.15 26.85
N PHE A 94 -3.20 -13.34 25.82
CA PHE A 94 -4.54 -12.87 25.48
C PHE A 94 -5.48 -14.02 25.09
N ILE A 95 -5.01 -14.96 24.25
CA ILE A 95 -5.77 -16.14 23.85
C ILE A 95 -6.08 -17.04 25.06
N LEU A 96 -5.11 -17.25 25.96
CA LEU A 96 -5.31 -18.02 27.19
C LEU A 96 -6.33 -17.35 28.13
N ALA A 97 -6.25 -16.04 28.30
CA ALA A 97 -7.21 -15.28 29.11
C ALA A 97 -8.63 -15.34 28.52
N LEU A 98 -8.75 -15.24 27.19
CA LEU A 98 -10.02 -15.36 26.49
C LEU A 98 -10.62 -16.78 26.64
N GLY A 99 -9.79 -17.81 26.51
CA GLY A 99 -10.17 -19.21 26.74
C GLY A 99 -10.63 -19.47 28.19
N ALA A 100 -9.89 -18.94 29.17
CA ALA A 100 -10.26 -19.06 30.58
C ALA A 100 -11.62 -18.41 30.89
N ARG A 101 -11.88 -17.22 30.32
CA ARG A 101 -13.18 -16.55 30.44
C ARG A 101 -14.33 -17.35 29.83
N LEU A 102 -14.10 -18.02 28.69
CA LEU A 102 -15.11 -18.88 28.07
C LEU A 102 -15.41 -20.14 28.92
N VAL A 103 -14.42 -20.67 29.64
CA VAL A 103 -14.62 -21.79 30.59
C VAL A 103 -15.38 -21.33 31.83
N GLU A 104 -15.10 -20.12 32.33
CA GLU A 104 -15.76 -19.56 33.50
C GLU A 104 -17.26 -19.28 33.26
N VAL A 105 -17.61 -18.79 32.07
CA VAL A 105 -19.02 -18.61 31.65
C VAL A 105 -19.77 -19.95 31.53
N ARG A 106 -19.05 -21.06 31.34
CA ARG A 106 -19.64 -22.41 31.28
C ARG A 106 -19.74 -23.12 32.63
N LYS A 107 -19.27 -22.53 33.73
CA LYS A 107 -19.47 -23.12 35.06
C LYS A 107 -20.91 -22.87 35.49
N PRO A 108 -21.77 -23.91 35.63
CA PRO A 108 -23.09 -23.73 36.21
C PRO A 108 -22.91 -23.28 37.65
N THR A 109 -23.60 -22.21 38.02
CA THR A 109 -23.73 -21.72 39.39
C THR A 109 -24.13 -22.89 40.30
N PRO A 110 -23.35 -23.25 41.33
CA PRO A 110 -23.80 -24.27 42.27
C PRO A 110 -25.02 -23.73 43.07
N PRO A 111 -25.95 -24.62 43.48
CA PRO A 111 -27.18 -24.23 44.16
C PRO A 111 -26.96 -23.58 45.52
#